data_AF-A0A174F1E1-F1
#
_entry.id   AF-A0A174F1E1-F1
#
_cell.length_a   1.000
_cell.length_b   1.000
_cell.length_c   1.000
_cell.angle_alpha   90.00
_cell.angle_beta   90.00
_cell.angle_gamma   90.00
#
_symmetry.space_group_name_H-M   'P 1'
#
loop_
_entity.id
_entity.type
_entity.pdbx_description
1 polymer ?
#
loop_
_entity_poly.entity_id
_entity_poly.type
_entity_poly.pdbx_seq_one_letter_code
_entity_poly.pdbx_strand_id
1 'polypeptide(L)'
;MNKTFKRFAAILSVVALVGAIFIGCGKSEAKKDSTSKGTTSTDEANLQTVRLNEVVRSVFYAPMYVAINEGFFEEEGLNIDLSTGQGADATQSK
;
A
#
# COMPACT_ATOMS: atom_id res chain seq x y z
N MET A 1 53.86 -1.30 0.77
CA MET A 1 52.41 -1.52 0.95
C MET A 1 52.15 -2.97 1.30
N ASN A 2 51.64 -3.20 2.51
CA ASN A 2 51.30 -4.48 3.12
C ASN A 2 50.15 -5.17 2.35
N LYS A 3 50.36 -6.43 1.95
CA LYS A 3 49.42 -7.22 1.12
C LYS A 3 48.03 -7.34 1.74
N THR A 4 47.93 -7.27 3.06
CA THR A 4 46.67 -7.28 3.83
C THR A 4 45.87 -6.00 3.60
N PHE A 5 46.52 -4.83 3.59
CA PHE A 5 45.86 -3.55 3.30
C PHE A 5 45.28 -3.49 1.88
N LYS A 6 45.99 -4.07 0.90
CA LYS A 6 45.51 -4.16 -0.49
C LYS A 6 44.26 -5.04 -0.64
N ARG A 7 44.11 -6.06 0.22
CA ARG A 7 42.92 -6.94 0.25
C ARG A 7 41.72 -6.23 0.89
N PHE A 8 41.92 -5.50 1.99
CA PHE A 8 40.86 -4.69 2.60
C PHE A 8 40.37 -3.58 1.65
N ALA A 9 41.28 -2.90 0.95
CA ALA A 9 40.91 -1.90 -0.05
C ALA A 9 40.07 -2.48 -1.21
N ALA A 10 40.39 -3.70 -1.65
CA ALA A 10 39.63 -4.40 -2.70
C ALA A 10 38.24 -4.85 -2.22
N ILE A 11 38.10 -5.28 -0.96
CA ILE A 11 36.80 -5.65 -0.39
C ILE A 11 35.92 -4.42 -0.20
N LEU A 12 36.49 -3.31 0.28
CA LEU A 12 35.77 -2.04 0.46
C LEU A 12 35.25 -1.49 -0.87
N SER A 13 36.00 -1.63 -1.97
CA SER A 13 35.56 -1.16 -3.29
C SER A 13 34.40 -1.98 -3.86
N VAL A 14 34.34 -3.29 -3.59
CA VAL A 14 33.23 -4.15 -4.04
C VAL A 14 31.95 -3.84 -3.26
N VAL A 15 32.05 -3.59 -1.95
CA VAL A 15 30.91 -3.21 -1.11
C VAL A 15 30.32 -1.85 -1.52
N ALA A 16 31.17 -0.89 -1.90
CA ALA A 16 30.72 0.41 -2.41
C ALA A 16 30.00 0.30 -3.77
N LEU A 17 30.39 -0.66 -4.62
CA LEU A 17 29.77 -0.87 -5.93
C LEU A 17 28.35 -1.47 -5.80
N VAL A 18 28.12 -2.33 -4.81
CA VAL A 18 26.81 -2.94 -4.53
C VAL A 18 25.83 -1.93 -3.91
N GLY A 19 26.33 -0.99 -3.11
CA GLY A 19 25.51 0.07 -2.50
C GLY A 19 24.91 1.08 -3.50
N ALA A 20 25.48 1.23 -4.68
CA ALA A 20 25.01 2.18 -5.70
C ALA A 20 23.74 1.74 -6.44
N ILE A 21 23.32 0.47 -6.29
CA ILE A 21 22.14 -0.08 -6.98
C ILE A 21 20.83 0.28 -6.25
N PHE A 22 20.89 0.77 -5.01
CA PHE A 22 19.71 1.19 -4.23
C PHE A 22 19.40 2.70 -4.29
N ILE A 23 20.13 3.49 -5.09
CA ILE A 23 19.79 4.90 -5.32
C ILE A 23 18.75 4.95 -6.45
N GLY A 24 17.48 4.80 -6.06
CA GLY A 24 16.32 5.01 -6.91
C GLY A 24 16.29 6.44 -7.47
N CYS A 25 16.04 6.54 -8.77
CA CYS A 25 15.95 7.77 -9.54
C CYS A 25 14.66 8.53 -9.17
N GLY A 26 14.77 9.55 -8.32
CA GLY A 26 13.71 10.52 -8.08
C GLY A 26 13.91 11.76 -8.96
N LYS A 27 13.23 11.83 -10.11
CA LYS A 27 13.01 13.06 -10.88
C LYS A 27 11.56 13.09 -11.32
N SER A 28 10.80 14.09 -10.85
CA SER A 28 9.84 14.89 -11.64
C SER A 28 9.14 15.92 -10.75
N GLU A 29 9.44 17.20 -10.97
CA GLU A 29 8.49 18.29 -10.71
C GLU A 29 7.62 18.47 -11.97
N ALA A 30 6.29 18.35 -11.83
CA ALA A 30 5.31 18.92 -12.76
C ALA A 30 3.90 18.96 -12.10
N LYS A 31 3.61 20.08 -11.45
CA LYS A 31 2.31 20.76 -11.23
C LYS A 31 1.01 20.00 -11.61
N LYS A 32 0.12 19.78 -10.62
CA LYS A 32 -1.33 20.02 -10.72
C LYS A 32 -2.04 20.05 -9.35
N ASP A 33 -2.41 21.27 -8.96
CA ASP A 33 -3.68 21.69 -8.35
C ASP A 33 -4.24 20.92 -7.14
N SER A 34 -4.05 21.56 -5.98
CA SER A 34 -5.09 21.93 -5.00
C SER A 34 -6.42 21.17 -5.05
N THR A 35 -6.73 20.43 -3.98
CA THR A 35 -7.87 20.74 -3.08
C THR A 35 -8.12 19.60 -2.09
N SER A 36 -7.81 19.89 -0.81
CA SER A 36 -8.54 19.50 0.41
C SER A 36 -8.60 18.00 0.76
N LYS A 37 -8.38 17.50 1.99
CA LYS A 37 -8.05 18.05 3.32
C LYS A 37 -8.14 16.82 4.24
N GLY A 38 -7.09 16.53 5.00
CA GLY A 38 -7.10 15.42 5.95
C GLY A 38 -5.70 14.91 6.27
N THR A 39 -4.87 15.79 6.82
CA THR A 39 -3.54 15.45 7.33
C THR A 39 -3.64 14.51 8.53
N THR A 40 -3.07 13.32 8.42
CA THR A 40 -2.12 12.80 9.41
C THR A 40 -1.06 12.04 8.64
N SER A 41 0.16 12.56 8.67
CA SER A 41 1.31 12.09 7.92
C SER A 41 2.05 11.05 8.74
N THR A 42 2.17 9.82 8.26
CA THR A 42 3.33 8.93 8.46
C THR A 42 3.23 7.85 7.38
N ASP A 43 4.04 7.94 6.32
CA ASP A 43 4.32 6.87 5.35
C ASP A 43 3.14 5.99 4.90
N GLU A 44 2.02 6.61 4.51
CA GLU A 44 0.92 5.87 3.90
C GLU A 44 1.29 5.53 2.46
N ALA A 45 1.60 4.25 2.22
CA ALA A 45 1.53 3.67 0.89
C ALA A 45 0.24 4.16 0.22
N ASN A 46 0.29 4.55 -1.06
CA ASN A 46 -0.87 5.08 -1.76
C ASN A 46 -1.95 3.99 -1.89
N LEU A 47 -2.78 3.81 -0.85
CA LEU A 47 -3.79 2.77 -0.81
C LEU A 47 -4.92 3.13 -1.76
N GLN A 48 -5.25 2.20 -2.66
CA GLN A 48 -6.41 2.32 -3.51
C GLN A 48 -7.66 1.90 -2.73
N THR A 49 -8.60 2.83 -2.56
CA THR A 49 -9.86 2.53 -1.87
C THR A 49 -10.83 1.76 -2.77
N VAL A 50 -11.27 0.60 -2.30
CA VAL A 50 -12.31 -0.22 -2.92
C VAL A 50 -13.56 -0.17 -2.05
N ARG A 51 -14.66 0.37 -2.62
CA ARG A 51 -15.95 0.49 -1.93
C ARG A 51 -16.82 -0.71 -2.23
N LEU A 52 -17.21 -1.43 -1.19
CA LEU A 52 -18.10 -2.59 -1.27
C LEU A 52 -19.40 -2.32 -0.52
N ASN A 53 -20.49 -2.80 -1.09
CA ASN A 53 -21.83 -2.70 -0.49
C ASN A 53 -22.39 -4.11 -0.28
N GLU A 54 -22.44 -4.55 0.96
CA GLU A 54 -22.97 -5.84 1.36
C GLU A 54 -24.48 -5.77 1.56
N VAL A 55 -25.24 -6.51 0.74
CA VAL A 55 -26.71 -6.55 0.81
C VAL A 55 -27.21 -7.65 1.75
N VAL A 56 -26.43 -8.73 1.93
CA VAL A 56 -26.78 -9.87 2.78
C VAL A 56 -25.55 -10.40 3.49
N ARG A 57 -25.62 -10.52 4.82
CA ARG A 57 -24.58 -11.14 5.64
C ARG A 57 -24.72 -12.65 5.61
N SER A 58 -23.76 -13.33 5.00
CA SER A 58 -23.71 -14.79 4.86
C SER A 58 -22.34 -15.33 5.26
N VAL A 59 -22.30 -16.56 5.79
CA VAL A 59 -21.06 -17.29 6.10
C VAL A 59 -20.17 -17.44 4.86
N PHE A 60 -20.75 -17.39 3.66
CA PHE A 60 -20.00 -17.41 2.41
C PHE A 60 -18.95 -16.27 2.30
N TYR A 61 -19.20 -15.11 2.93
CA TYR A 61 -18.27 -13.98 2.95
C TYR A 61 -17.25 -14.03 4.09
N ALA A 62 -17.27 -15.08 4.92
CA ALA A 62 -16.30 -15.23 6.01
C ALA A 62 -14.83 -15.10 5.57
N PRO A 63 -14.39 -15.67 4.42
CA PRO A 63 -13.01 -15.47 3.96
C PRO A 63 -12.67 -14.01 3.69
N MET A 64 -13.62 -13.22 3.16
CA MET A 64 -13.43 -11.79 2.90
C MET A 64 -13.28 -11.01 4.21
N TYR A 65 -14.12 -11.26 5.21
CA TYR A 65 -13.99 -10.59 6.51
C TYR A 65 -12.69 -10.92 7.23
N VAL A 66 -12.25 -12.18 7.16
CA VAL A 66 -10.94 -12.57 7.71
C VAL A 66 -9.84 -11.81 6.99
N ALA A 67 -9.86 -11.75 5.66
CA ALA A 67 -8.83 -11.02 4.90
C ALA A 67 -8.81 -9.51 5.20
N ILE A 68 -9.97 -8.89 5.48
CA ILE A 68 -10.03 -7.50 5.95
C ILE A 68 -9.39 -7.36 7.34
N ASN A 69 -9.73 -8.27 8.27
CA ASN A 69 -9.24 -8.20 9.65
C ASN A 69 -7.74 -8.51 9.80
N GLU A 70 -7.23 -9.43 8.97
CA GLU A 70 -5.81 -9.82 8.96
C GLU A 70 -4.94 -8.86 8.14
N GLY A 71 -5.52 -7.82 7.52
CA GLY A 71 -4.77 -6.78 6.79
C GLY A 71 -4.26 -7.19 5.41
N PHE A 72 -4.67 -8.33 4.87
CA PHE A 72 -4.20 -8.82 3.56
C PHE A 72 -4.49 -7.85 2.40
N PHE A 73 -5.55 -7.06 2.49
CA PHE A 73 -5.82 -6.02 1.50
C PHE A 73 -4.87 -4.84 1.62
N GLU A 74 -4.53 -4.42 2.85
CA GLU A 74 -3.63 -3.30 3.09
C GLU A 74 -2.20 -3.63 2.64
N GLU A 75 -1.75 -4.87 2.85
CA GLU A 75 -0.46 -5.40 2.35
C GLU A 75 -0.35 -5.33 0.82
N GLU A 76 -1.47 -5.50 0.11
CA GLU A 76 -1.57 -5.39 -1.34
C GLU A 76 -1.87 -3.95 -1.82
N GLY A 77 -1.87 -2.97 -0.91
CA GLY A 77 -2.11 -1.57 -1.25
C GLY A 77 -3.58 -1.22 -1.45
N LEU A 78 -4.51 -1.98 -0.88
CA LEU A 78 -5.96 -1.79 -1.00
C LEU A 78 -6.57 -1.43 0.36
N ASN A 79 -7.39 -0.38 0.37
CA ASN A 79 -8.24 -0.03 1.52
C ASN A 79 -9.68 -0.45 1.22
N ILE A 80 -10.26 -1.33 2.04
CA ILE A 80 -11.64 -1.82 1.85
C ILE A 80 -12.62 -0.97 2.66
N ASP A 81 -13.46 -0.21 1.96
CA ASP A 81 -14.59 0.52 2.54
C ASP A 81 -15.87 -0.31 2.37
N LEU A 82 -16.21 -1.09 3.42
CA LEU A 82 -17.38 -1.96 3.42
C LEU A 82 -18.58 -1.27 4.07
N SER A 83 -19.63 -1.09 3.29
CA SER A 83 -20.94 -0.57 3.71
C SER A 83 -22.02 -1.65 3.65
N THR A 84 -23.03 -1.57 4.51
CA THR A 84 -24.21 -2.46 4.41
C THR A 84 -25.28 -1.77 3.59
N GLY A 85 -25.66 -2.42 2.48
CA GLY A 85 -26.72 -1.98 1.61
C GLY A 85 -28.08 -2.29 2.21
N GLN A 86 -29.00 -1.33 2.12
CA GLN A 86 -30.41 -1.63 2.30
C GLN A 86 -30.83 -2.55 1.14
N GLY A 87 -31.16 -3.81 1.44
CA GLY A 87 -31.83 -4.70 0.50
C GLY A 87 -33.13 -4.09 -0.03
N ALA A 88 -33.71 -4.66 -1.08
CA ALA A 88 -34.81 -4.09 -1.89
C ALA A 88 -36.17 -3.85 -1.17
N ASP A 89 -36.19 -3.44 0.10
CA ASP A 89 -37.37 -3.09 0.89
C ASP A 89 -38.10 -1.83 0.35
N ALA A 90 -37.50 -1.10 -0.59
CA ALA A 90 -38.13 0.01 -1.29
C ALA A 90 -38.96 -0.38 -2.53
N THR A 91 -39.18 -1.68 -2.81
CA THR A 91 -39.93 -2.13 -4.00
C THR A 91 -41.42 -2.39 -3.76
N GLN A 92 -41.93 -2.18 -2.55
CA GLN A 92 -43.34 -2.42 -2.22
C GLN A 92 -43.98 -1.20 -1.55
N SER A 93 -44.10 -0.09 -2.29
CA SER A 93 -45.11 0.92 -1.95
C SER A 93 -45.90 1.36 -3.18
N LYS A 94 -47.08 0.71 -3.28
CA LYS A 94 -48.29 1.08 -4.02
C LYS A 94 -48.39 0.73 -5.51
#